data_AF-A0A3B9LTP8-F1
#
_entry.id   AF-A0A3B9LTP8-F1
#
_cell.length_a   1.000
_cell.length_b   1.000
_cell.length_c   1.000
_cell.angle_alpha   90.00
_cell.angle_beta   90.00
_cell.angle_gamma   90.00
#
_symmetry.space_group_name_H-M   'P 1'
#
loop_
_entity.id
_entity.type
_entity.pdbx_description
1 polymer ?
#
loop_
_entity_poly.entity_id
_entity_poly.type
_entity_poly.pdbx_seq_one_letter_code
_entity_poly.pdbx_strand_id
1 'polypeptide(L)'
;DPHLQTALVSTRLLAGNRSIYDSLLQALEKDRRKRGDAYIAAILRERAARYAKFGAAVCLQEPNVKESPGGIRDLHTALWVGYTRYGCRTLDELRDHDVISEAERRTAARAANFLWRVRYAAHLSTRRKTERLALDLQTTLAREFGYKQSAYLLASEKFMRDYYHHARELHLFSETLLARASESERKASRKWGRRLSRIPAEPLSISNGRVQLEGEAGLLTSNPMLLFDAFALAQAADVPLSQTFRDALRQSLPAVDRNFRRSAEGSRAFMKLLGRRGRAGYVLRLLHEVGFLARFVPEFGRISLLIQHDLYHHYTVDEHTLKAVEAL
;
A
#
# COMPACT_ATOMS: atom_id res chain seq x y z
N ASP A 1 23.64 6.90 12.11
CA ASP A 1 22.41 6.65 12.86
C ASP A 1 21.20 7.01 11.99
N PRO A 2 20.35 6.04 11.60
CA PRO A 2 19.12 6.27 10.84
C PRO A 2 18.14 7.22 11.54
N HIS A 3 18.07 7.21 12.88
CA HIS A 3 17.15 8.08 13.62
C HIS A 3 17.55 9.55 13.51
N LEU A 4 18.84 9.86 13.62
CA LEU A 4 19.36 11.19 13.34
C LEU A 4 19.11 11.62 11.89
N GLN A 5 19.36 10.74 10.92
CA GLN A 5 19.17 11.06 9.50
C GLN A 5 17.70 11.33 9.16
N THR A 6 16.79 10.51 9.66
CA THR A 6 15.33 10.72 9.46
C THR A 6 14.83 12.04 10.06
N ALA A 7 15.36 12.45 11.22
CA ALA A 7 15.07 13.76 11.80
C ALA A 7 15.59 14.92 10.92
N LEU A 8 16.80 14.76 10.36
CA LEU A 8 17.43 15.76 9.49
C LEU A 8 16.73 15.90 8.13
N VAL A 9 16.13 14.83 7.59
CA VAL A 9 15.37 14.91 6.34
C VAL A 9 14.11 15.77 6.50
N SER A 10 13.50 15.78 7.68
CA SER A 10 12.25 16.48 7.98
C SER A 10 12.44 17.86 8.60
N THR A 11 13.61 18.48 8.46
CA THR A 11 13.90 19.79 9.07
C THR A 11 13.11 20.93 8.43
N ARG A 12 12.76 21.93 9.23
CA ARG A 12 12.18 23.21 8.80
C ARG A 12 12.78 24.36 9.60
N LEU A 13 13.07 25.48 8.94
CA LEU A 13 13.44 26.71 9.64
C LEU A 13 12.19 27.30 10.29
N LEU A 14 12.15 27.30 11.63
CA LEU A 14 11.09 27.95 12.41
C LEU A 14 11.47 29.39 12.77
N ALA A 15 12.71 29.56 13.22
CA ALA A 15 13.32 30.84 13.60
C ALA A 15 14.85 30.68 13.57
N GLY A 16 15.58 31.79 13.56
CA GLY A 16 17.04 31.80 13.60
C GLY A 16 17.69 32.17 12.26
N ASN A 17 19.00 31.94 12.16
CA ASN A 17 19.80 32.39 11.03
C ASN A 17 19.58 31.52 9.78
N ARG A 18 19.09 32.14 8.70
CA ARG A 18 18.82 31.49 7.43
C ARG A 18 20.07 30.92 6.75
N SER A 19 21.21 31.60 6.82
CA SER A 19 22.44 31.16 6.14
C SER A 19 23.01 29.88 6.76
N ILE A 20 22.89 29.73 8.08
CA ILE A 20 23.27 28.48 8.79
C ILE A 20 22.36 27.35 8.36
N TYR A 21 21.05 27.60 8.28
CA TYR A 21 20.10 26.59 7.83
C TYR A 21 20.33 26.17 6.38
N ASP A 22 20.59 27.12 5.47
CA ASP A 22 20.91 26.80 4.08
C ASP A 22 22.23 26.01 3.95
N SER A 23 23.22 26.30 4.80
CA SER A 23 24.46 25.52 4.88
C SER A 23 24.20 24.07 5.32
N LEU A 24 23.30 23.86 6.30
CA LEU A 24 22.84 22.53 6.68
C LEU A 24 22.17 21.81 5.50
N LEU A 25 21.27 22.49 4.77
CA LEU A 25 20.59 21.89 3.61
C LEU A 25 21.58 21.46 2.52
N GLN A 26 22.60 22.27 2.24
CA GLN A 26 23.66 21.90 1.29
C GLN A 26 24.47 20.68 1.76
N ALA A 27 24.77 20.59 3.06
CA ALA A 27 25.46 19.44 3.63
C ALA A 27 24.61 18.16 3.50
N LEU A 28 23.30 18.24 3.79
CA LEU A 28 22.37 17.12 3.64
C LEU A 28 22.24 16.68 2.19
N GLU A 29 22.21 17.61 1.24
CA GLU A 29 22.15 17.29 -0.20
C GLU A 29 23.41 16.57 -0.68
N LYS A 30 24.60 17.00 -0.22
CA LYS A 30 25.86 16.30 -0.48
C LYS A 30 25.84 14.90 0.14
N ASP A 31 25.32 14.77 1.36
CA ASP A 31 25.27 13.50 2.07
C ASP A 31 24.37 12.49 1.38
N ARG A 32 23.18 12.96 0.99
CA ARG A 32 22.18 12.21 0.25
C ARG A 32 22.76 11.57 -1.00
N ARG A 33 23.48 12.37 -1.82
CA ARG A 33 24.08 11.90 -3.07
C ARG A 33 25.17 10.83 -2.84
N LYS A 34 25.89 10.92 -1.72
CA LYS A 34 26.98 10.00 -1.38
C LYS A 34 26.50 8.70 -0.72
N ARG A 35 25.50 8.78 0.16
CA ARG A 35 25.10 7.67 1.06
C ARG A 35 23.64 7.23 0.90
N GLY A 36 22.97 7.66 -0.17
CA GLY A 36 21.54 7.43 -0.38
C GLY A 36 21.13 5.96 -0.38
N ASP A 37 21.88 5.09 -1.06
CA ASP A 37 21.57 3.65 -1.13
C ASP A 37 21.62 2.98 0.24
N ALA A 38 22.70 3.22 0.99
CA ALA A 38 22.88 2.68 2.33
C ALA A 38 21.79 3.17 3.29
N TYR A 39 21.36 4.43 3.15
CA TYR A 39 20.27 4.99 3.94
C TYR A 39 18.92 4.35 3.62
N ILE A 40 18.58 4.17 2.34
CA ILE A 40 17.35 3.50 1.92
C ILE A 40 17.31 2.06 2.43
N ALA A 41 18.41 1.32 2.28
CA ALA A 41 18.52 -0.03 2.82
C ALA A 41 18.31 -0.08 4.34
N ALA A 42 18.83 0.90 5.08
CA ALA A 42 18.61 1.01 6.52
C ALA A 42 17.14 1.27 6.88
N ILE A 43 16.47 2.22 6.20
CA ILE A 43 15.04 2.50 6.41
C ILE A 43 14.17 1.28 6.11
N LEU A 44 14.46 0.56 5.02
CA LEU A 44 13.70 -0.63 4.65
C LEU A 44 13.83 -1.75 5.70
N ARG A 45 15.01 -1.91 6.32
CA ARG A 45 15.20 -2.83 7.45
C ARG A 45 14.42 -2.38 8.69
N GLU A 46 14.44 -1.09 9.03
CA GLU A 46 13.66 -0.55 10.15
C GLU A 46 12.15 -0.77 9.95
N ARG A 47 11.67 -0.57 8.71
CA ARG A 47 10.29 -0.85 8.34
C ARG A 47 9.92 -2.33 8.50
N ALA A 48 10.77 -3.24 8.02
CA ALA A 48 10.53 -4.67 8.19
C ALA A 48 10.48 -5.08 9.67
N ALA A 49 11.43 -4.58 10.49
CA ALA A 49 11.44 -4.82 11.93
C ALA A 49 10.19 -4.26 12.63
N ARG A 50 9.73 -3.07 12.21
CA ARG A 50 8.48 -2.48 12.71
C ARG A 50 7.26 -3.34 12.37
N TYR A 51 7.13 -3.81 11.13
CA TYR A 51 6.02 -4.70 10.75
C TYR A 51 6.04 -6.02 11.53
N ALA A 52 7.22 -6.60 11.79
CA ALA A 52 7.34 -7.78 12.63
C ALA A 52 6.86 -7.52 14.07
N LYS A 53 7.12 -6.32 14.61
CA LYS A 53 6.73 -5.93 15.98
C LYS A 53 5.24 -5.57 16.13
N PHE A 54 4.68 -4.86 15.16
CA PHE A 54 3.31 -4.31 15.24
C PHE A 54 2.28 -5.09 14.43
N GLY A 55 2.69 -6.22 13.84
CA GLY A 55 1.89 -7.04 12.93
C GLY A 55 2.04 -6.58 11.48
N ALA A 56 2.25 -7.54 10.58
CA ALA A 56 2.49 -7.27 9.16
C ALA A 56 1.20 -7.07 8.33
N ALA A 57 0.03 -7.30 8.92
CA ALA A 57 -1.25 -7.05 8.27
C ALA A 57 -1.71 -5.60 8.51
N VAL A 58 -2.26 -4.96 7.49
CA VAL A 58 -2.92 -3.63 7.62
C VAL A 58 -4.15 -3.73 8.51
N CYS A 59 -4.91 -4.82 8.38
CA CYS A 59 -6.24 -4.98 8.95
C CYS A 59 -6.23 -5.82 10.25
N LEU A 60 -5.50 -5.35 11.27
CA LEU A 60 -5.48 -5.93 12.63
C LEU A 60 -6.62 -5.36 13.46
N GLN A 61 -7.28 -6.14 14.31
CA GLN A 61 -8.42 -5.63 15.09
C GLN A 61 -8.13 -4.37 15.92
N GLU A 62 -6.98 -4.31 16.58
CA GLU A 62 -6.53 -3.16 17.37
C GLU A 62 -5.23 -2.58 16.78
N PRO A 63 -5.31 -1.84 15.66
CA PRO A 63 -4.13 -1.39 14.93
C PRO A 63 -3.41 -0.25 15.65
N ASN A 64 -2.15 -0.03 15.29
CA ASN A 64 -1.40 1.15 15.69
C ASN A 64 -1.44 2.21 14.59
N VAL A 65 -2.07 3.36 14.85
CA VAL A 65 -2.26 4.46 13.86
C VAL A 65 -0.95 5.01 13.30
N LYS A 66 0.14 4.86 14.05
CA LYS A 66 1.45 5.35 13.67
C LYS A 66 2.32 4.26 13.06
N GLU A 67 2.43 3.11 13.72
CA GLU A 67 3.48 2.12 13.46
C GLU A 67 2.99 0.88 12.69
N SER A 68 1.69 0.59 12.61
CA SER A 68 1.18 -0.53 11.79
C SER A 68 1.35 -0.25 10.29
N PRO A 69 1.30 -1.28 9.42
CA PRO A 69 1.20 -1.10 7.97
C PRO A 69 0.04 -0.16 7.61
N GLY A 70 0.30 0.83 6.76
CA GLY A 70 -0.66 1.89 6.43
C GLY A 70 -0.74 3.02 7.46
N GLY A 71 0.02 2.96 8.55
CA GLY A 71 0.10 4.02 9.54
C GLY A 71 0.95 5.21 9.08
N ILE A 72 0.95 6.28 9.88
CA ILE A 72 1.68 7.53 9.59
C ILE A 72 3.18 7.29 9.29
N ARG A 73 3.81 6.29 9.92
CA ARG A 73 5.22 5.97 9.67
C ARG A 73 5.48 5.51 8.24
N ASP A 74 4.52 4.85 7.58
CA ASP A 74 4.67 4.44 6.18
C ASP A 74 4.80 5.66 5.24
N LEU A 75 4.06 6.75 5.53
CA LEU A 75 4.22 8.01 4.82
C LEU A 75 5.59 8.63 5.07
N HIS A 76 6.06 8.64 6.33
CA HIS A 76 7.39 9.17 6.62
C HIS A 76 8.48 8.37 5.91
N THR A 77 8.41 7.03 5.95
CA THR A 77 9.32 6.16 5.19
C THR A 77 9.30 6.50 3.70
N ALA A 78 8.11 6.65 3.12
CA ALA A 78 7.94 7.05 1.73
C ALA A 78 8.60 8.41 1.44
N LEU A 79 8.33 9.45 2.23
CA LEU A 79 8.92 10.78 2.05
C LEU A 79 10.43 10.79 2.30
N TRP A 80 10.95 9.99 3.24
CA TRP A 80 12.40 9.89 3.45
C TRP A 80 13.10 9.26 2.26
N VAL A 81 12.54 8.19 1.69
CA VAL A 81 13.06 7.59 0.46
C VAL A 81 12.88 8.54 -0.72
N GLY A 82 11.75 9.23 -0.79
CA GLY A 82 11.45 10.27 -1.77
C GLY A 82 12.50 11.38 -1.77
N TYR A 83 12.84 11.88 -0.58
CA TYR A 83 13.89 12.86 -0.41
C TYR A 83 15.21 12.26 -0.85
N THR A 84 15.56 11.07 -0.36
CA THR A 84 16.87 10.47 -0.64
C THR A 84 17.10 10.20 -2.13
N ARG A 85 16.09 9.75 -2.86
CA ARG A 85 16.21 9.50 -4.30
C ARG A 85 16.03 10.75 -5.13
N TYR A 86 14.97 11.51 -4.90
CA TYR A 86 14.49 12.54 -5.80
C TYR A 86 14.74 13.97 -5.30
N GLY A 87 15.19 14.14 -4.05
CA GLY A 87 15.34 15.45 -3.41
C GLY A 87 14.03 16.03 -2.86
N CYS A 88 12.91 15.31 -3.00
CA CYS A 88 11.57 15.76 -2.62
C CYS A 88 11.23 15.41 -1.16
N ARG A 89 10.92 16.40 -0.34
CA ARG A 89 10.57 16.26 1.08
C ARG A 89 9.06 16.18 1.32
N THR A 90 8.25 16.61 0.35
CA THR A 90 6.80 16.71 0.49
C THR A 90 6.08 15.96 -0.63
N LEU A 91 4.79 15.67 -0.42
CA LEU A 91 3.94 15.10 -1.46
C LEU A 91 3.80 16.04 -2.67
N ASP A 92 3.75 17.35 -2.43
CA ASP A 92 3.67 18.35 -3.50
C ASP A 92 4.97 18.37 -4.33
N GLU A 93 6.14 18.34 -3.67
CA GLU A 93 7.43 18.24 -4.38
C GLU A 93 7.54 16.93 -5.18
N LEU A 94 7.07 15.79 -4.65
CA LEU A 94 7.05 14.53 -5.39
C LEU A 94 6.18 14.62 -6.66
N ARG A 95 5.06 15.35 -6.61
CA ARG A 95 4.24 15.60 -7.79
C ARG A 95 4.94 16.55 -8.76
N ASP A 96 5.49 17.65 -8.28
CA ASP A 96 6.11 18.67 -9.13
C ASP A 96 7.35 18.14 -9.88
N HIS A 97 7.96 17.07 -9.36
CA HIS A 97 9.04 16.32 -10.00
C HIS A 97 8.57 15.08 -10.80
N ASP A 98 7.26 14.94 -11.06
CA ASP A 98 6.64 13.82 -11.80
C ASP A 98 6.96 12.43 -11.21
N VAL A 99 7.29 12.34 -9.93
CA VAL A 99 7.52 11.06 -9.23
C VAL A 99 6.19 10.38 -8.92
N ILE A 100 5.17 11.18 -8.63
CA ILE A 100 3.80 10.74 -8.37
C ILE A 100 2.81 11.60 -9.16
N SER A 101 1.66 11.04 -9.50
CA SER A 101 0.56 11.78 -10.11
C SER A 101 -0.19 12.67 -9.10
N GLU A 102 -0.93 13.67 -9.56
CA GLU A 102 -1.81 14.48 -8.70
C GLU A 102 -2.89 13.60 -8.02
N ALA A 103 -3.36 12.54 -8.68
CA ALA A 103 -4.31 11.60 -8.09
C ALA A 103 -3.72 10.84 -6.90
N GLU A 104 -2.48 10.35 -7.03
CA GLU A 104 -1.74 9.70 -5.94
C GLU A 104 -1.48 10.68 -4.80
N ARG A 105 -1.03 11.90 -5.12
CA ARG A 105 -0.78 12.96 -4.14
C ARG A 105 -2.03 13.27 -3.31
N ARG A 106 -3.18 13.49 -3.97
CA ARG A 106 -4.46 13.76 -3.29
C ARG A 106 -4.88 12.59 -2.40
N THR A 107 -4.71 11.36 -2.89
CA THR A 107 -5.08 10.16 -2.14
C THR A 107 -4.23 9.99 -0.90
N ALA A 108 -2.91 10.08 -1.03
CA ALA A 108 -1.98 10.02 0.10
C ALA A 108 -2.23 11.15 1.12
N ALA A 109 -2.47 12.38 0.65
CA ALA A 109 -2.77 13.52 1.51
C ALA A 109 -4.08 13.34 2.29
N ARG A 110 -5.16 12.88 1.64
CA ARG A 110 -6.44 12.60 2.32
C ARG A 110 -6.29 11.50 3.37
N ALA A 111 -5.65 10.39 3.01
CA ALA A 111 -5.42 9.28 3.93
C ALA A 111 -4.58 9.71 5.13
N ALA A 112 -3.48 10.42 4.91
CA ALA A 112 -2.64 10.95 5.97
C ALA A 112 -3.42 11.89 6.90
N ASN A 113 -4.16 12.85 6.34
CA ASN A 113 -4.97 13.79 7.12
C ASN A 113 -6.02 13.08 7.99
N PHE A 114 -6.66 12.03 7.46
CA PHE A 114 -7.58 11.23 8.25
C PHE A 114 -6.87 10.54 9.43
N LEU A 115 -5.75 9.86 9.18
CA LEU A 115 -4.99 9.17 10.23
C LEU A 115 -4.45 10.13 11.30
N TRP A 116 -4.02 11.33 10.90
CA TRP A 116 -3.62 12.39 11.82
C TRP A 116 -4.78 12.84 12.72
N ARG A 117 -5.97 13.02 12.16
CA ARG A 117 -7.18 13.37 12.94
C ARG A 117 -7.53 12.26 13.93
N VAL A 118 -7.49 10.99 13.50
CA VAL A 118 -7.74 9.83 14.36
C VAL A 118 -6.75 9.78 15.51
N ARG A 119 -5.44 9.92 15.22
CA ARG A 119 -4.39 9.95 16.23
C ARG A 119 -4.56 11.11 17.22
N TYR A 120 -4.91 12.29 16.72
CA TYR A 120 -5.14 13.46 17.56
C TYR A 120 -6.34 13.27 18.49
N ALA A 121 -7.48 12.80 17.96
CA ALA A 121 -8.66 12.49 18.74
C ALA A 121 -8.36 11.43 19.80
N ALA A 122 -7.66 10.35 19.44
CA ALA A 122 -7.22 9.32 20.38
C ALA A 122 -6.44 9.88 21.58
N HIS A 123 -5.53 10.82 21.34
CA HIS A 123 -4.79 11.50 22.40
C HIS A 123 -5.68 12.40 23.26
N LEU A 124 -6.63 13.12 22.66
CA LEU A 124 -7.54 13.98 23.39
C LEU A 124 -8.50 13.18 24.27
N SER A 125 -9.15 12.15 23.72
CA SER A 125 -10.13 11.33 24.45
C SER A 125 -9.48 10.61 25.63
N THR A 126 -8.22 10.19 25.48
CA THR A 126 -7.50 9.46 26.55
C THR A 126 -6.64 10.36 27.45
N ARG A 127 -6.46 11.64 27.09
CA ARG A 127 -5.55 12.60 27.75
C ARG A 127 -4.12 12.07 27.96
N ARG A 128 -3.69 11.13 27.12
CA ARG A 128 -2.35 10.55 27.15
C ARG A 128 -1.90 10.21 25.73
N LYS A 129 -0.60 9.98 25.57
CA LYS A 129 -0.07 9.43 24.32
C LYS A 129 -0.55 7.99 24.15
N THR A 130 -1.43 7.77 23.18
CA THR A 130 -1.91 6.44 22.78
C THR A 130 -1.92 6.34 21.27
N GLU A 131 -1.33 5.27 20.75
CA GLU A 131 -1.24 5.04 19.30
C GLU A 131 -2.02 3.77 18.89
N ARG A 132 -2.43 2.94 19.86
CA ARG A 132 -3.22 1.73 19.63
C ARG A 132 -4.70 2.07 19.70
N LEU A 133 -5.44 1.74 18.66
CA LEU A 133 -6.89 1.86 18.61
C LEU A 133 -7.52 0.63 19.25
N ALA A 134 -7.52 0.59 20.59
CA ALA A 134 -8.19 -0.47 21.34
C ALA A 134 -9.71 -0.41 21.18
N LEU A 135 -10.43 -1.52 21.36
CA LEU A 135 -11.87 -1.63 21.06
C LEU A 135 -12.73 -0.54 21.77
N ASP A 136 -12.46 -0.26 23.04
CA ASP A 136 -13.11 0.79 23.81
C ASP A 136 -12.89 2.19 23.20
N LEU A 137 -11.65 2.46 22.77
CA LEU A 137 -11.28 3.69 22.11
C LEU A 137 -11.92 3.81 20.72
N GLN A 138 -12.01 2.72 19.95
CA GLN A 138 -12.70 2.72 18.65
C GLN A 138 -14.17 3.15 18.80
N THR A 139 -14.85 2.66 19.83
CA THR A 139 -16.23 3.05 20.12
C THR A 139 -16.34 4.52 20.50
N THR A 140 -15.40 5.02 21.32
CA THR A 140 -15.34 6.43 21.71
C THR A 140 -15.12 7.33 20.50
N LEU A 141 -14.10 7.03 19.70
CA LEU A 141 -13.75 7.79 18.50
C LEU A 141 -14.88 7.75 17.47
N ALA A 142 -15.53 6.60 17.25
CA ALA A 142 -16.66 6.53 16.33
C ALA A 142 -17.76 7.55 16.67
N ARG A 143 -18.07 7.73 17.96
CA ARG A 143 -19.05 8.74 18.41
C ARG A 143 -18.54 10.16 18.17
N GLU A 144 -17.29 10.45 18.53
CA GLU A 144 -16.69 11.79 18.34
C GLU A 144 -16.60 12.21 16.88
N PHE A 145 -16.32 11.26 15.97
CA PHE A 145 -16.32 11.48 14.54
C PHE A 145 -17.74 11.48 13.92
N GLY A 146 -18.79 11.28 14.73
CA GLY A 146 -20.19 11.36 14.30
C GLY A 146 -20.71 10.12 13.58
N TYR A 147 -20.02 8.98 13.66
CA TYR A 147 -20.51 7.72 13.10
C TYR A 147 -21.74 7.24 13.84
N LYS A 148 -22.75 6.82 13.08
CA LYS A 148 -24.02 6.27 13.61
C LYS A 148 -24.13 4.79 13.28
N GLN A 149 -24.63 4.03 14.24
CA GLN A 149 -25.01 2.63 14.04
C GLN A 149 -26.10 2.54 12.95
N SER A 150 -26.11 1.44 12.20
CA SER A 150 -27.22 1.02 11.34
C SER A 150 -27.75 -0.35 11.80
N ALA A 151 -28.82 -0.83 11.15
CA ALA A 151 -29.41 -2.14 11.44
C ALA A 151 -28.39 -3.29 11.50
N TYR A 152 -27.33 -3.25 10.69
CA TYR A 152 -26.37 -4.36 10.55
C TYR A 152 -24.93 -4.04 10.94
N LEU A 153 -24.61 -2.81 11.32
CA LEU A 153 -23.23 -2.39 11.61
C LEU A 153 -23.18 -1.39 12.75
N LEU A 154 -22.29 -1.64 13.70
CA LEU A 154 -21.95 -0.73 14.78
C LEU A 154 -21.26 0.54 14.24
N ALA A 155 -21.37 1.63 15.00
CA ALA A 155 -20.66 2.87 14.67
C ALA A 155 -19.14 2.66 14.63
N SER A 156 -18.59 1.86 15.56
CA SER A 156 -17.18 1.48 15.62
C SER A 156 -16.75 0.70 14.38
N GLU A 157 -17.57 -0.23 13.88
CA GLU A 157 -17.25 -1.01 12.69
C GLU A 157 -17.20 -0.14 11.42
N LYS A 158 -18.12 0.83 11.30
CA LYS A 158 -18.09 1.81 10.18
C LYS A 158 -16.86 2.71 10.26
N PHE A 159 -16.56 3.24 11.46
CA PHE A 159 -15.37 4.04 11.70
C PHE A 159 -14.09 3.26 11.35
N MET A 160 -13.98 2.01 11.82
CA MET A 160 -12.82 1.18 11.55
C MET A 160 -12.70 0.78 10.08
N ARG A 161 -13.83 0.60 9.37
CA ARG A 161 -13.81 0.40 7.92
C ARG A 161 -13.21 1.59 7.18
N ASP A 162 -13.62 2.82 7.52
CA ASP A 162 -13.05 4.04 6.94
C ASP A 162 -11.56 4.20 7.32
N TYR A 163 -11.20 3.85 8.56
CA TYR A 163 -9.80 3.80 8.99
C TYR A 163 -8.96 2.86 8.11
N TYR A 164 -9.40 1.62 7.89
CA TYR A 164 -8.64 0.69 7.05
C TYR A 164 -8.63 1.08 5.59
N HIS A 165 -9.67 1.75 5.09
CA HIS A 165 -9.66 2.29 3.74
C HIS A 165 -8.47 3.25 3.57
N HIS A 166 -8.33 4.22 4.47
CA HIS A 166 -7.22 5.16 4.45
C HIS A 166 -5.87 4.52 4.76
N ALA A 167 -5.79 3.58 5.71
CA ALA A 167 -4.56 2.86 6.00
C ALA A 167 -4.09 2.05 4.77
N ARG A 168 -5.00 1.38 4.07
CA ARG A 168 -4.69 0.63 2.84
C ARG A 168 -4.25 1.57 1.71
N GLU A 169 -4.92 2.70 1.51
CA GLU A 169 -4.49 3.73 0.54
C GLU A 169 -3.05 4.19 0.82
N LEU A 170 -2.73 4.49 2.08
CA LEU A 170 -1.40 4.98 2.45
C LEU A 170 -0.33 3.90 2.37
N HIS A 171 -0.67 2.66 2.73
CA HIS A 171 0.21 1.51 2.57
C HIS A 171 0.57 1.29 1.10
N LEU A 172 -0.43 1.29 0.22
CA LEU A 172 -0.26 1.15 -1.22
C LEU A 172 0.59 2.28 -1.80
N PHE A 173 0.33 3.53 -1.41
CA PHE A 173 1.16 4.67 -1.81
C PHE A 173 2.63 4.48 -1.40
N SER A 174 2.88 4.06 -0.15
CA SER A 174 4.23 3.84 0.35
C SER A 174 4.96 2.73 -0.43
N GLU A 175 4.31 1.58 -0.62
CA GLU A 175 4.82 0.49 -1.46
C GLU A 175 5.16 0.97 -2.87
N THR A 176 4.27 1.75 -3.48
CA THR A 176 4.47 2.26 -4.83
C THR A 176 5.70 3.13 -4.94
N LEU A 177 5.86 4.09 -4.02
CA LEU A 177 7.00 5.00 -4.04
C LEU A 177 8.32 4.26 -3.79
N LEU A 178 8.34 3.30 -2.86
CA LEU A 178 9.51 2.47 -2.58
C LEU A 178 9.91 1.61 -3.79
N ALA A 179 8.93 1.07 -4.51
CA ALA A 179 9.17 0.33 -5.74
C ALA A 179 9.79 1.22 -6.83
N ARG A 180 9.24 2.42 -7.06
CA ARG A 180 9.79 3.41 -8.03
C ARG A 180 11.22 3.82 -7.66
N ALA A 181 11.48 4.04 -6.38
CA ALA A 181 12.81 4.37 -5.86
C ALA A 181 13.84 3.27 -6.13
N SER A 182 13.42 2.00 -6.08
CA SER A 182 14.26 0.84 -6.36
C SER A 182 14.48 0.62 -7.86
N GLU A 183 13.51 0.97 -8.71
CA GLU A 183 13.65 0.86 -10.17
C GLU A 183 14.56 1.93 -10.78
N SER A 184 14.55 3.15 -10.23
CA SER A 184 15.45 4.24 -10.64
C SER A 184 16.92 3.85 -10.52
N GLU A 185 17.31 3.23 -9.41
CA GLU A 185 18.65 2.69 -9.18
C GLU A 185 19.05 1.66 -10.25
N ARG A 186 18.12 0.77 -10.60
CA ARG A 186 18.36 -0.30 -11.59
C ARG A 186 18.53 0.22 -13.01
N LYS A 187 17.88 1.33 -13.39
CA LYS A 187 18.13 1.98 -14.68
C LYS A 187 19.51 2.63 -14.73
N ALA A 188 19.99 3.18 -13.62
CA ALA A 188 21.35 3.73 -13.53
C ALA A 188 22.43 2.63 -13.60
N SER A 189 22.21 1.48 -12.96
CA SER A 189 23.16 0.36 -12.93
C SER A 189 23.14 -0.53 -14.18
N ARG A 190 22.05 -0.54 -14.96
CA ARG A 190 21.94 -1.28 -16.24
C ARG A 190 22.85 -0.81 -17.36
N LYS A 191 23.63 0.26 -17.16
CA LYS A 191 24.70 0.63 -18.10
C LYS A 191 25.74 -0.48 -18.27
N TRP A 192 25.82 -1.44 -17.34
CA TRP A 192 26.69 -2.61 -17.44
C TRP A 192 25.92 -3.92 -17.18
N GLY A 193 25.66 -4.66 -18.26
CA GLY A 193 25.60 -6.13 -18.28
C GLY A 193 24.57 -6.86 -17.40
N ARG A 194 23.41 -7.18 -17.99
CA ARG A 194 22.74 -8.52 -17.97
C ARG A 194 21.29 -8.37 -18.44
N ARG A 195 20.98 -8.88 -19.63
CA ARG A 195 19.59 -9.19 -20.02
C ARG A 195 19.14 -10.37 -19.14
N LEU A 196 18.34 -10.09 -18.12
CA LEU A 196 17.58 -11.14 -17.43
C LEU A 196 16.63 -11.80 -18.43
N SER A 197 16.50 -13.11 -18.35
CA SER A 197 15.64 -13.94 -19.19
C SER A 197 14.20 -13.42 -19.16
N ARG A 198 13.72 -12.96 -20.32
CA ARG A 198 12.30 -12.70 -20.56
C ARG A 198 11.64 -14.03 -20.88
N ILE A 199 10.54 -14.35 -20.23
CA ILE A 199 9.61 -15.37 -20.70
C ILE A 199 8.48 -14.58 -21.40
N PRO A 200 8.44 -14.53 -22.75
CA PRO A 200 7.44 -13.77 -23.47
C PRO A 200 6.12 -14.54 -23.50
N ALA A 201 5.03 -13.86 -23.16
CA ALA A 201 3.66 -14.27 -23.44
C ALA A 201 2.86 -13.01 -23.81
N GLU A 202 3.29 -12.30 -24.87
CA GLU A 202 2.72 -11.01 -25.26
C GLU A 202 1.18 -11.08 -25.29
N PRO A 203 0.48 -10.11 -24.64
CA PRO A 203 1.00 -8.84 -24.11
C PRO A 203 1.57 -8.90 -22.68
N LEU A 204 1.70 -10.07 -22.05
CA LEU A 204 2.25 -10.23 -20.71
C LEU A 204 3.69 -10.75 -20.75
N SER A 205 4.53 -10.30 -19.82
CA SER A 205 5.90 -10.80 -19.73
C SER A 205 6.36 -10.92 -18.29
N ILE A 206 7.33 -11.80 -18.06
CA ILE A 206 8.07 -11.83 -16.79
C ILE A 206 9.41 -11.13 -17.02
N SER A 207 9.62 -10.04 -16.28
CA SER A 207 10.84 -9.25 -16.33
C SER A 207 11.29 -8.91 -14.91
N ASN A 208 12.53 -9.30 -14.58
CA ASN A 208 13.13 -9.14 -13.24
C ASN A 208 12.33 -9.83 -12.12
N GLY A 209 11.86 -11.04 -12.40
CA GLY A 209 11.07 -11.83 -11.44
C GLY A 209 9.74 -11.17 -11.09
N ARG A 210 9.15 -10.42 -12.02
CA ARG A 210 7.82 -9.81 -11.87
C ARG A 210 7.04 -9.88 -13.17
N VAL A 211 5.73 -10.10 -13.08
CA VAL A 211 4.84 -9.99 -14.24
C VAL A 211 4.60 -8.52 -14.57
N GLN A 212 4.64 -8.18 -15.86
CA GLN A 212 4.39 -6.85 -16.38
C GLN A 212 3.50 -6.93 -17.63
N LEU A 213 2.86 -5.82 -17.96
CA LEU A 213 2.19 -5.63 -19.26
C LEU A 213 3.19 -5.00 -20.23
N GLU A 214 3.38 -5.63 -21.38
CA GLU A 214 4.07 -5.06 -22.52
C GLU A 214 3.00 -4.36 -23.40
N GLY A 215 3.14 -3.05 -23.59
CA GLY A 215 2.19 -2.22 -24.35
C GLY A 215 1.33 -1.30 -23.49
N GLU A 216 0.22 -0.83 -24.05
CA GLU A 216 -0.63 0.18 -23.43
C GLU A 216 -1.58 -0.40 -22.38
N ALA A 217 -1.75 0.31 -21.26
CA ALA A 217 -2.68 -0.08 -20.19
C ALA A 217 -4.14 -0.23 -20.68
N GLY A 218 -4.51 0.44 -21.78
CA GLY A 218 -5.83 0.33 -22.42
C GLY A 218 -6.19 -1.09 -22.85
N LEU A 219 -5.20 -1.96 -23.10
CA LEU A 219 -5.42 -3.38 -23.43
C LEU A 219 -6.21 -4.12 -22.34
N LEU A 220 -6.00 -3.78 -21.06
CA LEU A 220 -6.70 -4.40 -19.94
C LEU A 220 -8.18 -4.02 -19.90
N THR A 221 -8.52 -2.84 -20.38
CA THR A 221 -9.91 -2.36 -20.48
C THR A 221 -10.60 -2.97 -21.69
N SER A 222 -9.90 -3.05 -22.83
CA SER A 222 -10.43 -3.63 -24.08
C SER A 222 -10.56 -5.15 -24.03
N ASN A 223 -9.68 -5.83 -23.28
CA ASN A 223 -9.73 -7.26 -23.05
C ASN A 223 -9.56 -7.60 -21.55
N PRO A 224 -10.65 -7.58 -20.76
CA PRO A 224 -10.60 -7.86 -19.33
C PRO A 224 -10.19 -9.30 -18.98
N MET A 225 -10.18 -10.23 -19.93
CA MET A 225 -9.65 -11.59 -19.69
C MET A 225 -8.14 -11.59 -19.45
N LEU A 226 -7.41 -10.59 -19.97
CA LEU A 226 -5.98 -10.39 -19.67
C LEU A 226 -5.71 -10.21 -18.17
N LEU A 227 -6.70 -9.76 -17.40
CA LEU A 227 -6.61 -9.69 -15.94
C LEU A 227 -6.40 -11.10 -15.38
N PHE A 228 -7.22 -12.07 -15.79
CA PHE A 228 -7.06 -13.47 -15.36
C PHE A 228 -5.75 -14.08 -15.83
N ASP A 229 -5.34 -13.81 -17.07
CA ASP A 229 -4.07 -14.31 -17.60
C ASP A 229 -2.87 -13.77 -16.82
N ALA A 230 -2.92 -12.50 -16.41
CA ALA A 230 -1.91 -11.89 -15.56
C ALA A 230 -1.78 -12.59 -14.21
N PHE A 231 -2.91 -12.86 -13.55
CA PHE A 231 -2.90 -13.59 -12.28
C PHE A 231 -2.47 -15.05 -12.46
N ALA A 232 -2.88 -15.71 -13.54
CA ALA A 232 -2.50 -17.07 -13.86
C ALA A 232 -0.99 -17.20 -14.12
N LEU A 233 -0.40 -16.22 -14.80
CA LEU A 233 1.03 -16.12 -15.06
C LEU A 233 1.81 -15.87 -13.76
N ALA A 234 1.36 -14.92 -12.93
CA ALA A 234 1.95 -14.64 -11.63
C ALA A 234 1.91 -15.86 -10.70
N GLN A 235 0.78 -16.59 -10.71
CA GLN A 235 0.60 -17.83 -9.94
C GLN A 235 1.45 -18.99 -10.49
N ALA A 236 1.59 -19.11 -11.81
CA ALA A 236 2.39 -20.17 -12.44
C ALA A 236 3.88 -20.01 -12.15
N ALA A 237 4.37 -18.77 -12.26
CA ALA A 237 5.80 -18.47 -12.14
C ALA A 237 6.22 -18.08 -10.73
N ASP A 238 5.28 -18.01 -9.77
CA ASP A 238 5.53 -17.62 -8.38
C ASP A 238 6.24 -16.28 -8.24
N VAL A 239 5.78 -15.31 -9.03
CA VAL A 239 6.35 -13.98 -9.08
C VAL A 239 5.27 -12.94 -8.86
N PRO A 240 5.56 -11.87 -8.09
CA PRO A 240 4.60 -10.80 -7.89
C PRO A 240 4.42 -10.00 -9.19
N LEU A 241 3.34 -9.21 -9.24
CA LEU A 241 3.15 -8.22 -10.29
C LEU A 241 4.11 -7.04 -10.07
N SER A 242 4.59 -6.41 -11.14
CA SER A 242 5.25 -5.11 -11.00
C SER A 242 4.28 -4.06 -10.48
N GLN A 243 4.80 -3.05 -9.80
CA GLN A 243 3.95 -2.01 -9.25
C GLN A 243 3.23 -1.22 -10.35
N THR A 244 3.95 -0.88 -11.41
CA THR A 244 3.35 -0.21 -12.59
C THR A 244 2.20 -1.03 -13.17
N PHE A 245 2.33 -2.35 -13.18
CA PHE A 245 1.26 -3.22 -13.64
C PHE A 245 0.10 -3.32 -12.65
N ARG A 246 0.38 -3.39 -11.34
CA ARG A 246 -0.67 -3.29 -10.30
C ARG A 246 -1.49 -2.01 -10.43
N ASP A 247 -0.85 -0.89 -10.74
CA ASP A 247 -1.52 0.40 -10.94
C ASP A 247 -2.39 0.38 -12.20
N ALA A 248 -1.90 -0.16 -13.32
CA ALA A 248 -2.68 -0.36 -14.54
C ALA A 248 -3.90 -1.28 -14.32
N LEU A 249 -3.71 -2.38 -13.58
CA LEU A 249 -4.79 -3.30 -13.21
C LEU A 249 -5.88 -2.58 -12.40
N ARG A 250 -5.49 -1.81 -11.38
CA ARG A 250 -6.45 -1.02 -10.56
C ARG A 250 -7.26 -0.04 -11.42
N GLN A 251 -6.60 0.64 -12.36
CA GLN A 251 -7.25 1.59 -13.27
C GLN A 251 -8.21 0.91 -14.26
N SER A 252 -7.93 -0.34 -14.63
CA SER A 252 -8.79 -1.14 -15.53
C SER A 252 -9.98 -1.84 -14.84
N LEU A 253 -10.03 -1.86 -13.50
CA LEU A 253 -11.12 -2.51 -12.74
C LEU A 253 -12.55 -2.08 -13.10
N PRO A 254 -12.84 -0.85 -13.58
CA PRO A 254 -14.16 -0.50 -14.07
C PRO A 254 -14.68 -1.47 -15.15
N ALA A 255 -13.79 -2.04 -15.97
CA ALA A 255 -14.12 -3.03 -17.00
C ALA A 255 -14.59 -4.38 -16.44
N VAL A 256 -14.31 -4.68 -15.17
CA VAL A 256 -14.86 -5.83 -14.43
C VAL A 256 -16.28 -5.47 -13.97
N ASP A 257 -17.21 -5.41 -14.91
CA ASP A 257 -18.59 -5.01 -14.69
C ASP A 257 -19.51 -6.21 -14.36
N ARG A 258 -20.84 -5.99 -14.34
CA ARG A 258 -21.82 -7.04 -14.08
C ARG A 258 -21.84 -8.11 -15.17
N ASN A 259 -21.62 -7.75 -16.43
CA ASN A 259 -21.66 -8.66 -17.56
C ASN A 259 -20.43 -9.57 -17.54
N PHE A 260 -19.25 -8.99 -17.33
CA PHE A 260 -18.00 -9.74 -17.19
C PHE A 260 -18.08 -10.74 -16.04
N ARG A 261 -18.57 -10.32 -14.85
CA ARG A 261 -18.79 -11.21 -13.70
C ARG A 261 -19.72 -12.39 -14.00
N ARG A 262 -20.74 -12.18 -14.83
CA ARG A 262 -21.73 -13.21 -15.20
C ARG A 262 -21.31 -14.05 -16.40
N SER A 263 -20.18 -13.75 -17.01
CA SER A 263 -19.69 -14.51 -18.16
C SER A 263 -19.27 -15.92 -17.73
N ALA A 264 -19.62 -16.92 -18.55
CA ALA A 264 -19.15 -18.28 -18.36
C ALA A 264 -17.63 -18.38 -18.48
N GLU A 265 -17.03 -17.55 -19.32
CA GLU A 265 -15.58 -17.46 -19.49
C GLU A 265 -14.87 -16.96 -18.23
N GLY A 266 -15.28 -15.81 -17.68
CA GLY A 266 -14.71 -15.28 -16.44
C GLY A 266 -14.91 -16.22 -15.26
N SER A 267 -16.07 -16.87 -15.16
CA SER A 267 -16.34 -17.88 -14.12
C SER A 267 -15.37 -19.08 -14.23
N ARG A 268 -15.18 -19.61 -15.45
CA ARG A 268 -14.23 -20.71 -15.69
C ARG A 268 -12.79 -20.30 -15.38
N ALA A 269 -12.38 -19.10 -15.79
CA ALA A 269 -11.04 -18.59 -15.52
C ALA A 269 -10.78 -18.42 -14.01
N PHE A 270 -11.73 -17.85 -13.28
CA PHE A 270 -11.64 -17.75 -11.81
C PHE A 270 -11.54 -19.11 -11.15
N MET A 271 -12.41 -20.07 -11.51
CA MET A 271 -12.36 -21.43 -10.97
C MET A 271 -11.04 -22.14 -11.31
N LYS A 272 -10.48 -21.90 -12.50
CA LYS A 272 -9.17 -22.44 -12.90
C LYS A 272 -8.03 -21.90 -12.03
N LEU A 273 -8.06 -20.61 -11.64
CA LEU A 273 -7.09 -20.04 -10.71
C LEU A 273 -7.17 -20.71 -9.33
N LEU A 274 -8.39 -20.93 -8.82
CA LEU A 274 -8.61 -21.58 -7.52
C LEU A 274 -8.27 -23.07 -7.53
N GLY A 275 -8.44 -23.75 -8.67
CA GLY A 275 -8.18 -25.18 -8.81
C GLY A 275 -6.69 -25.58 -8.75
N ARG A 276 -5.76 -24.63 -8.79
CA ARG A 276 -4.32 -24.92 -8.64
C ARG A 276 -3.97 -25.21 -7.18
N ARG A 277 -3.77 -26.49 -6.86
CA ARG A 277 -3.41 -26.99 -5.51
C ARG A 277 -2.23 -26.22 -4.91
N GLY A 278 -2.35 -25.84 -3.64
CA GLY A 278 -1.32 -25.13 -2.87
C GLY A 278 -1.06 -23.67 -3.29
N ARG A 279 -1.82 -23.13 -4.26
CA ARG A 279 -1.61 -21.77 -4.80
C ARG A 279 -2.88 -20.91 -4.79
N ALA A 280 -3.97 -21.39 -4.22
CA ALA A 280 -5.22 -20.65 -4.10
C ALA A 280 -5.08 -19.42 -3.17
N GLY A 281 -4.45 -19.59 -2.00
CA GLY A 281 -4.18 -18.48 -1.08
C GLY A 281 -3.36 -17.36 -1.73
N TYR A 282 -2.25 -17.70 -2.39
CA TYR A 282 -1.40 -16.74 -3.11
C TYR A 282 -2.18 -15.93 -4.16
N VAL A 283 -2.97 -16.58 -5.02
CA VAL A 283 -3.68 -15.87 -6.08
C VAL A 283 -4.82 -15.03 -5.52
N LEU A 284 -5.55 -15.51 -4.50
CA LEU A 284 -6.59 -14.73 -3.83
C LEU A 284 -6.03 -13.49 -3.15
N ARG A 285 -4.86 -13.59 -2.53
CA ARG A 285 -4.12 -12.46 -1.97
C ARG A 285 -3.84 -11.42 -3.04
N LEU A 286 -3.30 -11.86 -4.17
CA LEU A 286 -2.95 -10.97 -5.29
C LEU A 286 -4.18 -10.28 -5.89
N LEU A 287 -5.28 -11.03 -6.07
CA LEU A 287 -6.57 -10.50 -6.53
C LEU A 287 -7.12 -9.46 -5.54
N HIS A 288 -6.97 -9.69 -4.24
CA HIS A 288 -7.41 -8.78 -3.18
C HIS A 288 -6.57 -7.49 -3.13
N GLU A 289 -5.24 -7.58 -3.24
CA GLU A 289 -4.31 -6.44 -3.22
C GLU A 289 -4.58 -5.41 -4.32
N VAL A 290 -4.97 -5.88 -5.52
CA VAL A 290 -5.33 -4.99 -6.63
C VAL A 290 -6.80 -4.62 -6.64
N GLY A 291 -7.63 -5.15 -5.74
CA GLY A 291 -9.07 -4.88 -5.64
C GLY A 291 -9.96 -5.68 -6.61
N PHE A 292 -9.36 -6.55 -7.43
CA PHE A 292 -10.08 -7.40 -8.37
C PHE A 292 -11.03 -8.35 -7.65
N LEU A 293 -10.61 -8.97 -6.54
CA LEU A 293 -11.43 -9.96 -5.82
C LEU A 293 -12.77 -9.38 -5.36
N ALA A 294 -12.76 -8.20 -4.72
CA ALA A 294 -13.96 -7.51 -4.27
C ALA A 294 -14.85 -7.05 -5.44
N ARG A 295 -14.23 -6.71 -6.58
CA ARG A 295 -14.96 -6.30 -7.79
C ARG A 295 -15.58 -7.49 -8.52
N PHE A 296 -14.93 -8.64 -8.54
CA PHE A 296 -15.37 -9.86 -9.22
C PHE A 296 -16.34 -10.69 -8.38
N VAL A 297 -16.14 -10.76 -7.06
CA VAL A 297 -17.01 -11.43 -6.07
C VAL A 297 -17.60 -10.37 -5.14
N PRO A 298 -18.76 -9.77 -5.47
CA PRO A 298 -19.33 -8.67 -4.68
C PRO A 298 -19.60 -9.02 -3.22
N GLU A 299 -19.89 -10.29 -2.92
CA GLU A 299 -20.07 -10.81 -1.57
C GLU A 299 -18.78 -10.67 -0.76
N PHE A 300 -17.63 -10.96 -1.38
CA PHE A 300 -16.31 -10.68 -0.79
C PHE A 300 -16.11 -9.17 -0.60
N GLY A 301 -16.57 -8.36 -1.57
CA GLY A 301 -16.56 -6.90 -1.44
C GLY A 301 -17.33 -6.38 -0.23
N ARG A 302 -18.42 -7.04 0.19
CA ARG A 302 -19.21 -6.65 1.37
C ARG A 302 -18.49 -6.89 2.69
N ILE A 303 -17.62 -7.90 2.75
CA ILE A 303 -16.80 -8.23 3.92
C ILE A 303 -15.43 -7.56 3.88
N SER A 304 -15.11 -6.81 2.80
CA SER A 304 -13.82 -6.17 2.71
C SER A 304 -13.69 -5.05 3.74
N LEU A 305 -12.58 -5.07 4.47
CA LEU A 305 -12.30 -4.15 5.58
C LEU A 305 -13.39 -4.17 6.67
N LEU A 306 -14.19 -5.24 6.74
CA LEU A 306 -15.19 -5.41 7.77
C LEU A 306 -14.50 -5.90 9.03
N ILE A 307 -14.52 -5.09 10.08
CA ILE A 307 -14.11 -5.52 11.41
C ILE A 307 -15.33 -6.07 12.14
N GLN A 308 -15.11 -7.09 12.97
CA GLN A 308 -16.06 -7.51 13.99
C GLN A 308 -15.58 -7.01 15.34
N HIS A 309 -16.46 -6.31 16.05
CA HIS A 309 -16.13 -5.65 17.31
C HIS A 309 -16.31 -6.59 18.51
N ASP A 310 -15.49 -7.62 18.60
CA ASP A 310 -15.49 -8.62 19.68
C ASP A 310 -14.05 -8.96 20.13
N LEU A 311 -13.85 -9.85 21.10
CA LEU A 311 -12.51 -10.20 21.60
C LEU A 311 -11.85 -11.38 20.86
N TYR A 312 -12.52 -11.98 19.88
CA TYR A 312 -12.10 -13.24 19.26
C TYR A 312 -11.42 -13.03 17.90
N HIS A 313 -11.68 -11.91 17.22
CA HIS A 313 -11.13 -11.66 15.89
C HIS A 313 -9.83 -10.86 15.92
N HIS A 314 -8.72 -11.45 15.47
CA HIS A 314 -7.46 -10.70 15.35
C HIS A 314 -7.37 -9.83 14.08
N TYR A 315 -8.17 -10.14 13.06
CA TYR A 315 -8.12 -9.51 11.74
C TYR A 315 -9.52 -9.09 11.27
N THR A 316 -9.61 -8.23 10.25
CA THR A 316 -10.87 -8.03 9.52
C THR A 316 -11.33 -9.34 8.86
N VAL A 317 -12.63 -9.45 8.58
CA VAL A 317 -13.25 -10.67 8.05
C VAL A 317 -12.63 -11.11 6.73
N ASP A 318 -12.33 -10.18 5.82
CA ASP A 318 -11.63 -10.46 4.57
C ASP A 318 -10.21 -10.98 4.79
N GLU A 319 -9.43 -10.32 5.64
CA GLU A 319 -8.05 -10.73 5.95
C GLU A 319 -8.02 -12.11 6.64
N HIS A 320 -8.92 -12.36 7.58
CA HIS A 320 -9.08 -13.67 8.21
C HIS A 320 -9.45 -14.74 7.19
N THR A 321 -10.39 -14.46 6.29
CA THR A 321 -10.82 -15.39 5.23
C THR A 321 -9.63 -15.78 4.34
N LEU A 322 -8.83 -14.80 3.92
CA LEU A 322 -7.67 -15.08 3.06
C LEU A 322 -6.57 -15.85 3.81
N LYS A 323 -6.32 -15.53 5.08
CA LYS A 323 -5.39 -16.29 5.92
C LYS A 323 -5.83 -17.74 6.14
N ALA A 324 -7.13 -17.96 6.32
CA ALA A 324 -7.67 -19.31 6.43
C ALA A 324 -7.41 -20.13 5.16
N VAL A 325 -7.59 -19.54 3.97
CA VAL A 325 -7.30 -20.21 2.70
C VAL A 325 -5.80 -20.43 2.48
N GLU A 326 -4.95 -19.53 2.95
CA GLU A 326 -3.48 -19.69 2.89
C GLU A 326 -2.95 -20.83 3.78
N ALA A 327 -3.72 -21.22 4.80
CA ALA A 327 -3.37 -22.31 5.71
C ALA A 327 -3.83 -23.71 5.23
N LEU A 328 -4.59 -23.78 4.12
CA LEU A 328 -5.08 -25.03 3.49
C LEU A 328 -4.11 -25.56 2.45
#